data_AF-A0A969P053-F1
#
_entry.id   AF-A0A969P053-F1
#
_cell.length_a   1.000
_cell.length_b   1.000
_cell.length_c   1.000
_cell.angle_alpha   90.00
_cell.angle_beta   90.00
_cell.angle_gamma   90.00
#
_symmetry.space_group_name_H-M   'P 1'
#
loop_
_entity.id
_entity.type
_entity.pdbx_description
1 polymer ?
#
loop_
_entity_poly.entity_id
_entity_poly.type
_entity_poly.pdbx_seq_one_letter_code
_entity_poly.pdbx_strand_id
1 'polypeptide(L)'
;MTYPYTVVVYGTSLFSSTVEASLRRQPAFAVMQVDNQQSDALAHLSLIQPHVILVDMTDVLVETVMRYLVEQPATMLIVLNSRTGGMFIEHDRHTALTTMQQLMGAIEEHVARPTEVSAQSYQQKE
;
A
#
# COMPACT_ATOMS: atom_id res chain seq x y z
N MET A 1 -14.45 -2.55 19.34
CA MET A 1 -13.88 -1.32 18.78
C MET A 1 -12.89 -1.76 17.71
N THR A 2 -13.22 -1.56 16.44
CA THR A 2 -12.30 -1.87 15.34
C THR A 2 -11.30 -0.73 15.26
N TYR A 3 -10.01 -1.02 15.39
CA TYR A 3 -8.96 -0.02 15.24
C TYR A 3 -8.92 0.45 13.78
N PRO A 4 -8.62 1.74 13.52
CA PRO A 4 -8.52 2.23 12.16
C PRO A 4 -7.38 1.53 11.40
N TYR A 5 -7.57 1.25 10.13
CA TYR A 5 -6.56 0.60 9.30
C TYR A 5 -5.43 1.58 9.00
N THR A 6 -4.22 1.21 9.41
CA THR A 6 -3.02 1.98 9.12
C THR A 6 -2.68 1.92 7.64
N VAL A 7 -2.71 3.09 6.98
CA VAL A 7 -2.32 3.27 5.58
C VAL A 7 -1.11 4.19 5.54
N VAL A 8 -0.02 3.74 4.92
CA VAL A 8 1.16 4.57 4.69
C VAL A 8 1.18 5.06 3.25
N VAL A 9 1.31 6.37 3.08
CA VAL A 9 1.67 6.99 1.80
C VAL A 9 3.19 7.15 1.77
N TYR A 10 3.84 6.37 0.92
CA TYR A 10 5.30 6.31 0.82
C TYR A 10 5.78 7.12 -0.39
N GLY A 11 6.33 8.30 -0.13
CA GLY A 11 6.71 9.28 -1.14
C GLY A 11 6.18 10.68 -0.84
N THR A 12 6.42 11.61 -1.76
CA THR A 12 6.12 13.04 -1.59
C THR A 12 5.39 13.66 -2.78
N SER A 13 4.98 12.85 -3.77
CA SER A 13 4.28 13.36 -4.95
C SER A 13 2.96 14.06 -4.63
N LEU A 14 2.63 15.10 -5.39
CA LEU A 14 1.36 15.83 -5.24
C LEU A 14 0.12 14.92 -5.41
N PHE A 15 0.23 13.91 -6.29
CA PHE A 15 -0.83 12.93 -6.50
C PHE A 15 -1.05 12.10 -5.23
N SER A 16 0.04 11.61 -4.63
CA SER A 16 -0.01 10.86 -3.37
C SER A 16 -0.59 11.69 -2.22
N SER A 17 -0.27 12.99 -2.12
CA SER A 17 -0.86 13.89 -1.12
C SER A 17 -2.37 14.11 -1.33
N THR A 18 -2.84 14.09 -2.57
CA THR A 18 -4.28 14.22 -2.87
C THR A 18 -5.04 12.96 -2.44
N VAL A 19 -4.45 11.79 -2.66
CA VAL A 19 -4.99 10.51 -2.18
C VAL A 19 -4.97 10.46 -0.65
N GLU A 20 -3.86 10.86 -0.02
CA GLU A 20 -3.71 10.97 1.43
C GLU A 20 -4.81 11.83 2.06
N ALA A 21 -5.03 13.03 1.53
CA ALA A 21 -6.06 13.95 2.02
C ALA A 21 -7.47 13.36 1.89
N SER A 22 -7.71 12.52 0.87
CA SER A 22 -8.99 11.84 0.70
C SER A 22 -9.19 10.72 1.70
N LEU A 23 -8.15 9.93 1.97
CA LEU A 23 -8.19 8.85 2.95
C LEU A 23 -8.29 9.37 4.39
N ARG A 24 -7.59 10.46 4.73
CA ARG A 24 -7.66 11.09 6.07
C ARG A 24 -9.05 11.57 6.48
N ARG A 25 -9.93 11.84 5.49
CA ARG A 25 -11.33 12.22 5.76
C ARG A 25 -12.20 11.04 6.18
N GLN A 26 -11.69 9.82 6.08
CA GLN A 26 -12.42 8.62 6.47
C GLN A 26 -11.99 8.17 7.87
N PRO A 27 -12.93 7.96 8.80
CA PRO A 27 -12.62 7.54 10.16
C PRO A 27 -12.06 6.11 10.24
N ALA A 28 -12.25 5.31 9.18
CA ALA A 28 -11.75 3.94 9.10
C ALA A 28 -10.23 3.85 8.88
N PHE A 29 -9.56 4.95 8.49
CA PHE A 29 -8.14 4.93 8.11
C PHE A 29 -7.29 5.82 9.02
N ALA A 30 -6.17 5.27 9.47
CA ALA A 30 -5.08 6.03 10.09
C ALA A 30 -4.00 6.24 9.04
N VAL A 31 -3.94 7.45 8.47
CA VAL A 31 -3.05 7.73 7.32
C VAL A 31 -1.77 8.41 7.78
N MET A 32 -0.64 7.77 7.51
CA MET A 32 0.70 8.27 7.81
C MET A 32 1.45 8.52 6.50
N GLN A 33 2.32 9.54 6.48
CA GLN A 33 3.20 9.80 5.35
C GLN A 33 4.63 9.42 5.74
N VAL A 34 5.32 8.71 4.86
CA VAL A 34 6.74 8.39 4.97
C VAL A 34 7.44 8.95 3.75
N ASP A 35 8.39 9.85 3.97
CA ASP A 35 9.22 10.40 2.90
C ASP A 35 10.23 9.35 2.43
N ASN A 36 10.15 8.98 1.16
CA ASN A 36 11.01 7.95 0.55
C ASN A 36 12.47 8.40 0.38
N GLN A 37 12.77 9.69 0.54
CA GLN A 37 14.13 10.24 0.48
C GLN A 37 14.87 10.16 1.82
N GLN A 38 14.17 9.83 2.91
CA GLN A 38 14.78 9.63 4.21
C GLN A 38 15.57 8.32 4.24
N SER A 39 16.78 8.35 4.80
CA SER A 39 17.68 7.18 4.86
C SER A 39 17.12 6.02 5.68
N ASP A 40 16.18 6.30 6.58
CA ASP A 40 15.52 5.35 7.49
C ASP A 40 14.05 5.07 7.13
N ALA A 41 13.60 5.47 5.93
CA ALA A 41 12.21 5.33 5.49
C ALA A 41 11.66 3.89 5.61
N LEU A 42 12.48 2.88 5.27
CA LEU A 42 12.11 1.46 5.44
C LEU A 42 12.00 1.03 6.91
N ALA A 43 12.86 1.55 7.77
CA ALA A 43 12.79 1.27 9.20
C ALA A 43 11.49 1.84 9.80
N HIS A 44 11.06 3.02 9.32
CA HIS A 44 9.77 3.59 9.69
C HIS A 44 8.60 2.69 9.27
N LEU A 45 8.61 2.11 8.06
CA LEU A 45 7.57 1.14 7.65
C LEU A 45 7.51 -0.06 8.60
N SER A 46 8.66 -0.59 8.98
CA SER A 46 8.75 -1.76 9.88
C SER A 46 8.24 -1.46 11.29
N LEU A 47 8.43 -0.23 11.78
CA LEU A 47 7.91 0.22 13.07
C LEU A 47 6.39 0.46 13.03
N ILE A 48 5.89 1.04 11.92
CA ILE A 48 4.47 1.35 11.73
C ILE A 48 3.65 0.07 11.50
N GLN A 49 4.22 -0.93 10.82
CA GLN A 49 3.53 -2.14 10.36
C GLN A 49 2.21 -1.82 9.63
N PRO A 50 2.27 -1.09 8.51
CA PRO A 50 1.07 -0.70 7.77
C PRO A 50 0.31 -1.92 7.24
N HIS A 51 -1.02 -1.81 7.25
CA HIS A 51 -1.88 -2.74 6.53
C HIS A 51 -1.78 -2.51 5.03
N VAL A 52 -1.59 -1.25 4.62
CA VAL A 52 -1.51 -0.83 3.22
C VAL A 52 -0.40 0.17 3.02
N ILE A 53 0.38 0.00 1.95
CA ILE A 53 1.35 0.97 1.46
C ILE A 53 0.90 1.49 0.09
N LEU A 54 0.83 2.81 -0.05
CA LEU A 54 0.58 3.52 -1.29
C LEU A 54 1.90 4.09 -1.81
N VAL A 55 2.29 3.76 -3.03
CA VAL A 55 3.49 4.30 -3.69
C VAL A 55 3.12 4.96 -5.01
N ASP A 56 3.74 6.09 -5.35
CA ASP A 56 3.63 6.64 -6.71
C ASP A 56 4.70 6.02 -7.62
N MET A 57 4.26 5.46 -8.75
CA MET A 57 5.11 4.84 -9.77
C MET A 57 6.17 5.81 -10.31
N THR A 58 5.91 7.12 -10.27
CA THR A 58 6.87 8.12 -10.78
C THR A 58 7.90 8.57 -9.75
N ASP A 59 7.66 8.34 -8.47
CA ASP A 59 8.44 8.90 -7.36
C ASP A 59 9.31 7.82 -6.66
N VAL A 60 8.87 6.56 -6.70
CA VAL A 60 9.47 5.48 -5.92
C VAL A 60 10.14 4.43 -6.81
N LEU A 61 11.35 4.03 -6.43
CA LEU A 61 11.91 2.72 -6.80
C LEU A 61 11.03 1.64 -6.15
N VAL A 62 9.98 1.21 -6.86
CA VAL A 62 9.02 0.18 -6.42
C VAL A 62 9.75 -1.04 -5.83
N GLU A 63 10.94 -1.36 -6.35
CA GLU A 63 11.84 -2.40 -5.85
C GLU A 63 12.11 -2.32 -4.33
N THR A 64 12.30 -1.13 -3.77
CA THR A 64 12.59 -0.94 -2.34
C THR A 64 11.42 -1.38 -1.47
N VAL A 65 10.19 -1.00 -1.87
CA VAL A 65 8.98 -1.41 -1.16
C VAL A 65 8.67 -2.88 -1.40
N MET A 66 8.96 -3.40 -2.59
CA MET A 66 8.82 -4.84 -2.88
C MET A 66 9.68 -5.71 -1.96
N ARG A 67 10.90 -5.27 -1.62
CA ARG A 67 11.74 -5.98 -0.64
C ARG A 67 11.10 -6.03 0.75
N TYR A 68 10.50 -4.91 1.19
CA TYR A 68 9.74 -4.89 2.44
C TYR A 68 8.55 -5.86 2.43
N LEU A 69 7.84 -5.99 1.30
CA LEU A 69 6.68 -6.89 1.19
C LEU A 69 7.06 -8.37 1.23
N VAL A 70 8.30 -8.73 0.85
CA VAL A 70 8.81 -10.10 1.03
C VAL A 70 8.88 -10.45 2.52
N GLU A 71 9.27 -9.49 3.36
CA GLU A 71 9.35 -9.67 4.82
C GLU A 71 7.98 -9.52 5.50
N GLN A 72 7.07 -8.75 4.90
CA GLN A 72 5.74 -8.44 5.43
C GLN A 72 4.63 -8.76 4.40
N PRO A 73 4.38 -10.05 4.12
CA PRO A 73 3.47 -10.46 3.04
C PRO A 73 1.99 -10.15 3.31
N ALA A 74 1.64 -9.81 4.55
CA ALA A 74 0.28 -9.40 4.92
C ALA A 74 -0.02 -7.93 4.54
N THR A 75 1.00 -7.13 4.24
CA THR A 75 0.80 -5.73 3.81
C THR A 75 0.37 -5.70 2.33
N MET A 76 -0.69 -4.95 2.03
CA MET A 76 -1.09 -4.69 0.65
C MET A 76 -0.26 -3.54 0.06
N LEU A 77 0.22 -3.72 -1.16
CA LEU A 77 0.81 -2.65 -1.96
C LEU A 77 -0.18 -2.14 -3.00
N ILE A 78 -0.33 -0.82 -3.04
CA ILE A 78 -1.11 -0.11 -4.03
C ILE A 78 -0.20 0.89 -4.75
N VAL A 79 -0.07 0.71 -6.05
CA VAL A 79 0.72 1.56 -6.93
C VAL A 79 -0.19 2.62 -7.55
N LEU A 80 0.12 3.88 -7.28
CA LEU A 80 -0.50 5.06 -7.85
C LEU A 80 0.23 5.40 -9.14
N ASN A 81 -0.50 5.57 -10.24
CA ASN A 81 0.04 6.05 -11.50
C ASN A 81 -0.41 7.49 -11.74
N SER A 82 0.40 8.43 -11.27
CA SER A 82 0.14 9.86 -11.43
C SER A 82 0.06 10.32 -12.89
N ARG A 83 0.70 9.62 -13.83
CA ARG A 83 0.66 9.97 -15.26
C ARG A 83 -0.70 9.71 -15.90
N THR A 84 -1.38 8.65 -15.48
CA THR A 84 -2.69 8.26 -16.01
C THR A 84 -3.84 8.60 -15.07
N GLY A 85 -3.53 9.00 -13.83
CA GLY A 85 -4.51 9.15 -12.74
C GLY A 85 -5.06 7.80 -12.24
N GLY A 86 -4.50 6.68 -12.69
CA GLY A 86 -4.92 5.33 -12.30
C GLY A 86 -4.27 4.86 -11.00
N MET A 87 -4.84 3.83 -10.40
CA MET A 87 -4.29 3.15 -9.23
C MET A 87 -4.37 1.63 -9.47
N PHE A 88 -3.43 0.86 -8.94
CA PHE A 88 -3.37 -0.58 -9.16
C PHE A 88 -2.96 -1.31 -7.87
N ILE A 89 -3.55 -2.48 -7.62
CA ILE A 89 -3.17 -3.35 -6.49
C ILE A 89 -2.18 -4.39 -7.00
N GLU A 90 -1.04 -4.51 -6.32
CA GLU A 90 0.03 -5.44 -6.75
C GLU A 90 -0.12 -6.84 -6.11
N HIS A 91 -0.88 -6.97 -5.01
CA HIS A 91 -0.92 -8.19 -4.19
C HIS A 91 -1.59 -9.40 -4.86
N ASP A 92 -2.53 -9.23 -5.80
CA ASP A 92 -3.35 -10.37 -6.22
C ASP A 92 -3.92 -10.30 -7.66
N ARG A 93 -3.06 -10.02 -8.65
CA ARG A 93 -3.39 -9.77 -10.07
C ARG A 93 -3.87 -8.33 -10.30
N HIS A 94 -2.96 -7.51 -10.83
CA HIS A 94 -3.12 -6.15 -11.36
C HIS A 94 -4.57 -5.66 -11.50
N THR A 95 -5.19 -5.34 -10.36
CA THR A 95 -6.57 -4.86 -10.35
C THR A 95 -6.49 -3.36 -10.51
N ALA A 96 -6.95 -2.87 -11.66
CA ALA A 96 -7.03 -1.45 -11.93
C ALA A 96 -8.16 -0.84 -11.10
N LEU A 97 -7.79 0.07 -10.20
CA LEU A 97 -8.68 0.92 -9.45
C LEU A 97 -8.73 2.28 -10.15
N THR A 98 -9.93 2.68 -10.59
CA THR A 98 -10.13 3.92 -11.35
C THR A 98 -10.75 5.01 -10.48
N THR A 99 -11.19 4.69 -9.26
CA THR A 99 -11.87 5.63 -8.37
C THR A 99 -11.40 5.49 -6.92
N MET A 100 -11.58 6.56 -6.15
CA MET A 100 -11.29 6.56 -4.71
C MET A 100 -12.20 5.60 -3.92
N GLN A 101 -13.44 5.40 -4.37
CA GLN A 101 -14.35 4.45 -3.74
C GLN A 101 -13.87 3.01 -3.90
N GLN A 102 -13.38 2.64 -5.09
CA GLN A 102 -12.79 1.32 -5.32
C GLN A 102 -11.51 1.14 -4.49
N LEU A 103 -10.69 2.19 -4.35
CA LEU A 103 -9.52 2.15 -3.48
C LEU A 103 -9.92 1.83 -2.03
N MET A 104 -10.86 2.57 -1.47
CA MET A 104 -11.31 2.36 -0.09
C MET A 104 -11.90 0.96 0.11
N GLY A 105 -12.75 0.50 -0.81
CA GLY A 105 -13.32 -0.85 -0.76
C GLY A 105 -12.25 -1.94 -0.82
N ALA A 106 -11.21 -1.77 -1.64
CA ALA A 106 -10.11 -2.73 -1.72
C ALA A 106 -9.28 -2.79 -0.42
N ILE A 107 -9.03 -1.63 0.20
CA ILE A 107 -8.34 -1.57 1.49
C ILE A 107 -9.18 -2.29 2.56
N GLU A 108 -10.47 -2.01 2.63
CA GLU A 108 -11.38 -2.64 3.60
C GLU A 108 -11.48 -4.15 3.38
N GLU A 109 -11.58 -4.60 2.12
CA GLU A 109 -11.64 -6.02 1.76
C GLU A 109 -10.36 -6.76 2.17
N HIS A 110 -9.19 -6.16 1.91
CA HIS A 110 -7.90 -6.74 2.28
C HIS A 110 -7.79 -6.98 3.78
N VAL A 111 -8.11 -5.97 4.58
CA VAL A 111 -7.95 -6.05 6.04
C VAL A 111 -9.04 -6.92 6.68
N ALA A 112 -10.21 -7.05 6.05
CA ALA A 112 -11.26 -7.95 6.50
C ALA A 112 -10.97 -9.43 6.21
N ARG A 113 -10.07 -9.74 5.26
CA ARG A 113 -9.66 -11.12 4.97
C ARG A 113 -8.65 -11.59 6.04
N PRO A 114 -8.96 -12.63 6.84
CA PRO A 114 -7.93 -13.26 7.67
C PRO A 114 -6.84 -13.80 6.74
N THR A 115 -5.58 -13.44 7.01
CA THR A 115 -4.43 -13.92 6.25
C THR A 115 -4.30 -15.43 6.41
N GLU A 116 -4.99 -16.20 5.56
CA GLU A 116 -4.67 -17.60 5.34
C GLU A 116 -3.34 -17.61 4.59
N VAL A 117 -2.25 -17.78 5.35
CA VAL A 117 -0.90 -17.98 4.81
C VAL A 117 -0.93 -19.24 3.96
N SER A 118 -1.17 -19.10 2.66
CA SER A 118 -0.95 -20.15 1.69
C SER A 118 0.56 -20.35 1.55
N ALA A 119 1.12 -21.16 2.43
CA ALA A 119 2.45 -21.75 2.31
C ALA A 119 2.48 -22.76 1.15
N GLN A 120 2.14 -22.34 -0.07
CA GLN A 120 2.19 -23.16 -1.27
C GLN A 120 2.44 -22.26 -2.49
N SER A 121 3.71 -21.99 -2.80
CA SER A 121 4.24 -21.80 -4.17
C SER A 121 5.73 -21.43 -4.14
N TYR A 122 6.56 -22.25 -3.49
CA TYR A 122 7.98 -22.40 -3.84
C TYR A 122 8.19 -23.85 -4.30
N GLN A 123 7.50 -24.25 -5.36
CA GLN A 123 7.95 -25.35 -6.20
C GLN A 123 7.61 -25.03 -7.65
N GLN A 124 8.54 -25.44 -8.52
CA GLN A 124 8.57 -25.33 -9.99
C GLN A 124 9.25 -24.05 -10.49
N LYS A 125 10.39 -24.08 -11.18
CA LYS A 125 11.07 -25.15 -11.97
C LYS A 125 12.58 -24.91 -11.86
N GLU A 126 13.39 -25.91 -11.49
CA GLU A 126 14.05 -26.87 -12.40
C GLU A 126 14.81 -26.21 -13.55
#